data_AF-A0A6H9HNC6-F1
#
_entry.id   AF-A0A6H9HNC6-F1
#
_cell.length_a   1.000
_cell.length_b   1.000
_cell.length_c   1.000
_cell.angle_alpha   90.00
_cell.angle_beta   90.00
_cell.angle_gamma   90.00
#
_symmetry.space_group_name_H-M   'P 1'
#
loop_
_entity.id
_entity.type
_entity.pdbx_description
1 polymer ?
#
loop_
_entity_poly.entity_id
_entity_poly.type
_entity_poly.pdbx_seq_one_letter_code
_entity_poly.pdbx_strand_id
1 'polypeptide(L)'
;MPRHRIRVFVPLALGLSASSVLAQSTPAGLSDLVGAKAAGGETQLQARGWSPQRTETSADRKFSYWWNAAQRQCISVSTYDGRYAAIVSTLPADCGRSEGASSNAGYEGDVINLVCYGSAEKHGYQAKTEYHWDADKHRYVYETHNEYGTQDYDTSVTLQFHGQDGRIRLPKKYIPPVHSGGSDQWWTLTDVRVTPTRITGAFRLNGMNKPKIVIDRRSGHINVNGMSDFSGTCDSIDRGQRRF
;
A
#
# COMPACT_ATOMS: atom_id res chain seq x y z
N MET A 1 -56.29 11.28 -41.05
CA MET A 1 -55.91 10.46 -39.88
C MET A 1 -54.47 9.98 -40.05
N PRO A 2 -53.49 10.41 -39.23
CA PRO A 2 -52.12 9.92 -39.33
C PRO A 2 -51.95 8.61 -38.53
N ARG A 3 -51.20 7.65 -39.10
CA ARG A 3 -50.89 6.35 -38.49
C ARG A 3 -49.55 6.45 -37.74
N HIS A 4 -49.58 6.34 -36.41
CA HIS A 4 -48.37 6.25 -35.58
C HIS A 4 -47.80 4.81 -35.60
N ARG A 5 -46.50 4.68 -35.88
CA ARG A 5 -45.75 3.41 -35.75
C ARG A 5 -45.01 3.39 -34.41
N ILE A 6 -45.31 2.41 -33.58
CA ILE A 6 -44.64 2.15 -32.29
C ILE A 6 -43.37 1.33 -32.57
N ARG A 7 -42.22 1.79 -32.09
CA ARG A 7 -40.95 1.03 -32.09
C ARG A 7 -40.73 0.42 -30.71
N VAL A 8 -40.64 -0.91 -30.67
CA VAL A 8 -40.33 -1.68 -29.45
C VAL A 8 -38.80 -1.84 -29.37
N PHE A 9 -38.22 -1.50 -28.22
CA PHE A 9 -36.81 -1.72 -27.90
C PHE A 9 -36.67 -2.93 -26.97
N VAL A 10 -35.79 -3.87 -27.33
CA VAL A 10 -35.44 -5.08 -26.54
C VAL A 10 -34.11 -4.81 -25.84
N PRO A 11 -33.99 -4.98 -24.50
CA PRO A 11 -32.72 -4.76 -23.82
C PRO A 11 -31.85 -6.02 -23.86
N LEU A 12 -30.59 -5.83 -24.26
CA LEU A 12 -29.53 -6.83 -24.24
C LEU A 12 -28.87 -6.83 -22.84
N ALA A 13 -29.01 -7.92 -22.08
CA ALA A 13 -28.41 -8.06 -20.75
C ALA A 13 -26.97 -8.59 -20.85
N LEU A 14 -25.98 -7.78 -20.44
CA LEU A 14 -24.59 -8.18 -20.26
C LEU A 14 -24.37 -8.74 -18.84
N GLY A 15 -23.90 -9.98 -18.73
CA GLY A 15 -23.53 -10.62 -17.47
C GLY A 15 -22.19 -10.11 -16.94
N LEU A 16 -22.14 -9.71 -15.66
CA LEU A 16 -20.91 -9.36 -14.95
C LEU A 16 -20.29 -10.61 -14.29
N SER A 17 -19.13 -11.03 -14.79
CA SER A 17 -18.24 -11.95 -14.07
C SER A 17 -17.45 -11.19 -13.00
N ALA A 18 -17.62 -11.56 -11.74
CA ALA A 18 -16.87 -11.00 -10.61
C ALA A 18 -15.51 -11.71 -10.45
N SER A 19 -14.42 -10.98 -10.65
CA SER A 19 -13.06 -11.46 -10.38
C SER A 19 -12.66 -11.11 -8.94
N SER A 20 -12.46 -12.11 -8.09
CA SER A 20 -12.00 -11.93 -6.71
C SER A 20 -10.52 -11.51 -6.67
N VAL A 21 -10.22 -10.37 -6.05
CA VAL A 21 -8.84 -9.88 -5.82
C VAL A 21 -8.31 -10.50 -4.52
N LEU A 22 -7.24 -11.31 -4.60
CA LEU A 22 -6.57 -11.91 -3.43
C LEU A 22 -5.69 -10.86 -2.71
N ALA A 23 -5.87 -10.71 -1.40
CA ALA A 23 -4.97 -9.94 -0.54
C ALA A 23 -3.60 -10.63 -0.48
N GLN A 24 -2.50 -9.91 -0.70
CA GLN A 24 -1.15 -10.46 -0.53
C GLN A 24 -0.82 -10.58 0.97
N SER A 25 -1.24 -11.70 1.57
CA SER A 25 -0.89 -12.10 2.92
C SER A 25 0.55 -12.61 3.01
N THR A 26 1.14 -12.56 4.21
CA THR A 26 2.41 -13.25 4.49
C THR A 26 2.35 -14.70 4.00
N PRO A 27 3.36 -15.19 3.25
CA PRO A 27 3.37 -16.57 2.79
C PRO A 27 3.14 -17.54 3.95
N ALA A 28 2.26 -18.52 3.77
CA ALA A 28 1.80 -19.40 4.86
C ALA A 28 2.93 -20.12 5.61
N GLY A 29 4.08 -20.35 4.96
CA GLY A 29 5.27 -20.95 5.58
C GLY A 29 6.23 -19.98 6.27
N LEU A 30 5.87 -18.69 6.35
CA LEU A 30 6.71 -17.62 6.91
C LEU A 30 5.97 -16.76 7.94
N SER A 31 4.68 -16.99 8.17
CA SER A 31 3.89 -16.22 9.15
C SER A 31 4.41 -16.36 10.57
N ASP A 32 5.05 -17.49 10.90
CA ASP A 32 5.68 -17.75 12.19
C ASP A 32 6.96 -16.92 12.43
N LEU A 33 7.55 -16.35 11.38
CA LEU A 33 8.75 -15.50 11.49
C LEU A 33 8.40 -14.02 11.73
N VAL A 34 7.14 -13.62 11.61
CA VAL A 34 6.71 -12.26 11.95
C VAL A 34 6.86 -12.05 13.45
N GLY A 35 7.59 -10.99 13.84
CA GLY A 35 7.95 -10.67 15.24
C GLY A 35 9.26 -11.32 15.74
N ALA A 36 9.84 -12.24 14.97
CA ALA A 36 11.11 -12.87 15.32
C ALA A 36 12.26 -11.84 15.35
N LYS A 37 13.28 -12.08 16.18
CA LYS A 37 14.52 -11.30 16.12
C LYS A 37 15.19 -11.51 14.77
N ALA A 38 15.67 -10.42 14.15
CA ALA A 38 16.19 -10.44 12.80
C ALA A 38 17.25 -11.53 12.58
N ALA A 39 18.27 -11.61 13.45
CA ALA A 39 19.33 -12.64 13.33
C ALA A 39 18.80 -14.09 13.33
N GLY A 40 17.80 -14.39 14.17
CA GLY A 40 17.17 -15.71 14.21
C GLY A 40 16.25 -15.94 13.01
N GLY A 41 15.52 -14.91 12.60
CA GLY A 41 14.66 -14.93 11.41
C GLY A 41 15.45 -15.17 10.13
N GLU A 42 16.62 -14.55 9.97
CA GLU A 42 17.50 -14.74 8.80
C GLU A 42 17.99 -16.19 8.72
N THR A 43 18.41 -16.74 9.86
CA THR A 43 18.82 -18.16 9.97
C THR A 43 17.67 -19.08 9.55
N GLN A 44 16.44 -18.80 9.99
CA GLN A 44 15.26 -19.58 9.62
C GLN A 44 14.90 -19.44 8.14
N LEU A 45 15.00 -18.24 7.57
CA LEU A 45 14.80 -18.01 6.13
C LEU A 45 15.79 -18.82 5.30
N GLN A 46 17.08 -18.78 5.64
CA GLN A 46 18.13 -19.56 4.97
C GLN A 46 17.88 -21.06 5.08
N ALA A 47 17.54 -21.56 6.26
CA ALA A 47 17.20 -22.97 6.49
C ALA A 47 15.99 -23.42 5.65
N ARG A 48 15.09 -22.50 5.32
CA ARG A 48 13.91 -22.71 4.47
C ARG A 48 14.17 -22.45 2.98
N GLY A 49 15.42 -22.29 2.58
CA GLY A 49 15.83 -22.14 1.17
C GLY A 49 15.72 -20.73 0.60
N TRP A 50 15.59 -19.71 1.46
CA TRP A 50 15.60 -18.32 1.05
C TRP A 50 17.02 -17.76 1.05
N SER A 51 17.38 -17.09 -0.04
CA SER A 51 18.71 -16.48 -0.24
C SER A 51 18.62 -14.96 -0.23
N PRO A 52 19.45 -14.25 0.55
CA PRO A 52 19.39 -12.79 0.62
C PRO A 52 19.88 -12.19 -0.70
N GLN A 53 19.17 -11.18 -1.20
CA GLN A 53 19.52 -10.51 -2.47
C GLN A 53 20.04 -9.09 -2.22
N ARG A 54 19.30 -8.29 -1.47
CA ARG A 54 19.67 -6.91 -1.14
C ARG A 54 19.01 -6.46 0.15
N THR A 55 19.59 -5.45 0.77
CA THR A 55 19.01 -4.78 1.94
C THR A 55 19.06 -3.28 1.72
N GLU A 56 17.95 -2.62 2.00
CA GLU A 56 17.79 -1.17 1.91
C GLU A 56 17.47 -0.62 3.29
N THR A 57 18.00 0.56 3.58
CA THR A 57 17.69 1.28 4.82
C THR A 57 16.82 2.47 4.46
N SER A 58 15.71 2.62 5.18
CA SER A 58 14.82 3.76 5.06
C SER A 58 14.47 4.23 6.47
N ALA A 59 14.91 5.45 6.82
CA ALA A 59 14.81 6.02 8.16
C ALA A 59 15.31 5.05 9.27
N ASP A 60 14.42 4.60 10.15
CA ASP A 60 14.67 3.71 11.30
C ASP A 60 14.49 2.23 10.98
N ARG A 61 14.23 1.88 9.71
CA ARG A 61 13.87 0.53 9.26
C ARG A 61 14.80 0.00 8.18
N LYS A 62 14.91 -1.33 8.15
CA LYS A 62 15.68 -2.05 7.14
C LYS A 62 14.77 -3.02 6.39
N PHE A 63 14.76 -2.93 5.06
CA PHE A 63 14.04 -3.85 4.19
C PHE A 63 15.04 -4.80 3.56
N SER A 64 14.87 -6.11 3.77
CA SER A 64 15.71 -7.14 3.16
C SER A 64 14.89 -7.98 2.19
N TYR A 65 15.44 -8.24 1.01
CA TYR A 65 14.79 -8.97 -0.06
C TYR A 65 15.40 -10.35 -0.20
N TRP A 66 14.55 -11.37 -0.28
CA TRP A 66 14.97 -12.77 -0.26
C TRP A 66 14.34 -13.56 -1.38
N TRP A 67 15.15 -14.40 -2.03
CA TRP A 67 14.75 -15.22 -3.15
C TRP A 67 14.74 -16.69 -2.79
N ASN A 68 13.63 -17.38 -3.07
CA ASN A 68 13.56 -18.83 -3.04
C ASN A 68 13.54 -19.35 -4.48
N ALA A 69 14.62 -20.01 -4.91
CA ALA A 69 14.75 -20.51 -6.28
C ALA A 69 13.81 -21.69 -6.57
N ALA A 70 13.55 -22.54 -5.59
CA ALA A 70 12.63 -23.68 -5.75
C ALA A 70 11.18 -23.21 -5.95
N GLN A 71 10.80 -22.13 -5.25
CA GLN A 71 9.46 -21.54 -5.34
C GLN A 71 9.35 -20.44 -6.41
N ARG A 72 10.47 -20.03 -7.01
CA ARG A 72 10.58 -18.86 -7.89
C ARG A 72 9.91 -17.61 -7.28
N GLN A 73 10.09 -17.44 -5.98
CA GLN A 73 9.37 -16.44 -5.19
C GLN A 73 10.35 -15.45 -4.58
N CYS A 74 10.00 -14.17 -4.65
CA CYS A 74 10.67 -13.09 -3.92
C CYS A 74 9.79 -12.65 -2.75
N ILE A 75 10.44 -12.33 -1.63
CA ILE A 75 9.80 -11.71 -0.47
C ILE A 75 10.59 -10.48 -0.03
N SER A 76 9.89 -9.53 0.59
CA SER A 76 10.48 -8.43 1.33
C SER A 76 10.19 -8.62 2.82
N VAL A 77 11.21 -8.41 3.64
CA VAL A 77 11.17 -8.50 5.08
C VAL A 77 11.52 -7.15 5.66
N SER A 78 10.56 -6.49 6.31
CA SER A 78 10.80 -5.24 7.02
C SER A 78 11.28 -5.55 8.44
N THR A 79 12.38 -4.92 8.84
CA THR A 79 12.96 -5.03 10.18
C THR A 79 12.85 -3.70 10.90
N TYR A 80 12.28 -3.74 12.09
CA TYR A 80 12.11 -2.60 12.99
C TYR A 80 12.44 -3.05 14.41
N ASP A 81 13.16 -2.21 15.17
CA ASP A 81 13.64 -2.54 16.53
C ASP A 81 14.32 -3.93 16.62
N GLY A 82 15.10 -4.26 15.58
CA GLY A 82 15.80 -5.54 15.49
C GLY A 82 14.90 -6.77 15.29
N ARG A 83 13.62 -6.60 14.94
CA ARG A 83 12.64 -7.67 14.73
C ARG A 83 11.93 -7.55 13.39
N TYR A 84 11.48 -8.67 12.85
CA TYR A 84 10.68 -8.69 11.62
C TYR A 84 9.29 -8.11 11.88
N ALA A 85 9.02 -6.93 11.32
CA ALA A 85 7.73 -6.28 11.41
C ALA A 85 6.72 -6.89 10.42
N ALA A 86 7.17 -7.20 9.20
CA ALA A 86 6.35 -7.87 8.19
C ALA A 86 7.20 -8.70 7.23
N ILE A 87 6.58 -9.75 6.68
CA ILE A 87 7.10 -10.55 5.57
C ILE A 87 6.01 -10.60 4.52
N VAL A 88 6.32 -10.15 3.31
CA VAL A 88 5.36 -10.08 2.20
C VAL A 88 5.98 -10.63 0.93
N SER A 89 5.18 -11.31 0.12
CA SER A 89 5.59 -11.67 -1.25
C SER A 89 5.73 -10.42 -2.09
N THR A 90 6.78 -10.36 -2.90
CA THR A 90 7.00 -9.29 -3.88
C THR A 90 7.34 -9.90 -5.24
N LEU A 91 7.67 -9.06 -6.22
CA LEU A 91 7.95 -9.52 -7.57
C LEU A 91 9.35 -10.14 -7.65
N PRO A 92 9.57 -11.17 -8.49
CA PRO A 92 10.92 -11.70 -8.77
C PRO A 92 11.95 -10.63 -9.16
N ALA A 93 11.50 -9.55 -9.82
CA ALA A 93 12.32 -8.41 -10.20
C ALA A 93 12.97 -7.70 -9.00
N ASP A 94 12.31 -7.66 -7.84
CA ASP A 94 12.83 -7.01 -6.62
C ASP A 94 14.03 -7.79 -6.05
N CYS A 95 14.08 -9.09 -6.36
CA CYS A 95 15.19 -10.00 -6.10
C CYS A 95 16.19 -10.09 -7.28
N GLY A 96 16.10 -9.16 -8.24
CA GLY A 96 16.99 -9.10 -9.41
C GLY A 96 16.71 -10.14 -10.49
N ARG A 97 15.53 -10.79 -10.49
CA ARG A 97 15.14 -11.80 -11.47
C ARG A 97 14.16 -11.20 -12.49
N SER A 98 14.66 -10.84 -13.65
CA SER A 98 13.84 -10.55 -14.83
C SER A 98 13.55 -11.87 -15.54
N GLU A 99 12.43 -12.52 -15.25
CA GLU A 99 12.02 -13.70 -16.02
C GLU A 99 11.51 -13.25 -17.39
N GLY A 100 12.07 -13.82 -18.46
CA GLY A 100 11.79 -13.45 -19.84
C GLY A 100 10.34 -13.75 -20.25
N ALA A 101 9.48 -12.75 -20.16
CA ALA A 101 8.23 -12.70 -20.92
C ALA A 101 8.50 -11.96 -22.23
N SER A 102 8.26 -12.69 -23.33
CA SER A 102 8.48 -12.26 -24.72
C SER A 102 7.82 -10.91 -25.02
N SER A 103 8.63 -9.98 -25.51
CA SER A 103 8.26 -8.70 -26.09
C SER A 103 7.41 -8.89 -27.35
N ASN A 104 6.15 -8.45 -27.34
CA ASN A 104 5.40 -7.89 -28.48
C ASN A 104 3.92 -7.61 -28.11
N ALA A 105 3.61 -6.36 -27.73
CA ALA A 105 2.29 -5.70 -27.85
C ALA A 105 2.47 -4.28 -27.26
N GLY A 106 2.64 -3.21 -28.03
CA GLY A 106 1.49 -2.52 -28.61
C GLY A 106 0.86 -1.59 -27.57
N TYR A 107 1.15 -0.29 -27.68
CA TYR A 107 0.49 0.80 -26.97
C TYR A 107 -1.02 0.80 -27.29
N GLU A 108 -1.85 0.27 -26.39
CA GLU A 108 -3.30 0.52 -26.37
C GLU A 108 -3.83 0.30 -24.94
N GLY A 109 -4.18 1.38 -24.24
CA GLY A 109 -4.83 1.37 -22.92
C GLY A 109 -3.86 1.33 -21.72
N ASP A 110 -3.23 2.47 -21.40
CA ASP A 110 -2.19 2.67 -20.37
C ASP A 110 -2.75 2.54 -18.94
N VAL A 111 -3.08 1.31 -18.53
CA VAL A 111 -3.44 0.97 -17.15
C VAL A 111 -2.14 0.81 -16.34
N ILE A 112 -1.96 1.64 -15.30
CA ILE A 112 -0.85 1.53 -14.37
C ILE A 112 -1.42 1.15 -13.01
N ASN A 113 -1.22 -0.09 -12.60
CA ASN A 113 -1.54 -0.52 -11.24
C ASN A 113 -0.27 -0.46 -10.38
N LEU A 114 -0.33 0.16 -9.21
CA LEU A 114 0.77 0.23 -8.24
C LEU A 114 0.33 -0.25 -6.86
N VAL A 115 1.21 -0.92 -6.14
CA VAL A 115 1.13 -1.06 -4.68
C VAL A 115 2.28 -0.28 -4.09
N CYS A 116 2.00 0.61 -3.13
CA CYS A 116 3.03 1.38 -2.47
C CYS A 116 3.09 1.05 -0.99
N TYR A 117 4.26 0.62 -0.54
CA TYR A 117 4.53 0.27 0.84
C TYR A 117 5.22 1.44 1.53
N GLY A 118 4.73 1.81 2.72
CA GLY A 118 5.20 3.00 3.38
C GLY A 118 4.64 3.20 4.78
N SER A 119 4.98 4.33 5.37
CA SER A 119 4.45 4.78 6.64
C SER A 119 3.39 5.86 6.42
N ALA A 120 2.35 5.80 7.24
CA ALA A 120 1.29 6.78 7.30
C ALA A 120 1.32 7.46 8.67
N GLU A 121 1.51 8.79 8.68
CA GLU A 121 1.45 9.61 9.89
C GLU A 121 -0.01 9.98 10.18
N LYS A 122 -0.55 9.52 11.30
CA LYS A 122 -1.89 9.91 11.76
C LYS A 122 -1.78 10.87 12.93
N HIS A 123 -2.15 12.12 12.71
CA HIS A 123 -2.35 13.07 13.79
C HIS A 123 -3.72 12.85 14.44
N GLY A 124 -3.76 12.73 15.76
CA GLY A 124 -5.01 12.58 16.49
C GLY A 124 -4.83 12.64 18.00
N TYR A 125 -5.96 12.68 18.71
CA TYR A 125 -5.99 12.60 20.16
C TYR A 125 -5.78 11.17 20.62
N GLN A 126 -4.82 10.96 21.51
CA GLN A 126 -4.52 9.69 22.17
C GLN A 126 -4.75 9.83 23.67
N ALA A 127 -5.47 8.89 24.26
CA ALA A 127 -5.64 8.82 25.70
C ALA A 127 -4.37 8.23 26.32
N LYS A 128 -3.59 9.05 27.00
CA LYS A 128 -2.40 8.64 27.74
C LYS A 128 -2.75 8.54 29.21
N THR A 129 -2.38 7.41 29.81
CA THR A 129 -2.61 7.16 31.24
C THR A 129 -1.28 7.29 31.96
N GLU A 130 -1.19 8.24 32.87
CA GLU A 130 -0.02 8.49 33.69
C GLU A 130 -0.32 8.13 35.15
N TYR A 131 0.63 7.46 35.80
CA TYR A 131 0.54 7.13 37.22
C TYR A 131 1.34 8.12 38.03
N HIS A 132 0.69 8.82 38.95
CA HIS A 132 1.37 9.68 39.92
C HIS A 132 1.08 9.23 41.34
N TRP A 133 2.04 9.47 42.23
CA TRP A 133 1.87 9.16 43.65
C TRP A 133 1.02 10.26 44.32
N ASP A 134 -0.13 9.89 44.86
CA ASP A 134 -0.96 10.77 45.68
C ASP A 134 -0.50 10.63 47.13
N ALA A 135 0.19 11.66 47.64
CA ALA A 135 0.76 11.67 48.98
C ALA A 135 -0.32 11.67 50.08
N ASP A 136 -1.49 12.26 49.83
CA ASP A 136 -2.58 12.31 50.79
C ASP A 136 -3.24 10.93 50.92
N LYS A 137 -3.46 10.26 49.79
CA LYS A 137 -4.06 8.91 49.75
C LYS A 137 -3.06 7.77 49.95
N HIS A 138 -1.77 8.08 50.05
CA HIS A 138 -0.67 7.11 50.17
C HIS A 138 -0.77 5.97 49.13
N ARG A 139 -1.12 6.31 47.88
CA ARG A 139 -1.25 5.33 46.79
C ARG A 139 -0.96 5.96 45.43
N TYR A 140 -0.52 5.14 44.48
CA TYR A 140 -0.53 5.53 43.09
C TYR A 140 -1.96 5.69 42.58
N VAL A 141 -2.22 6.79 41.92
CA VAL A 141 -3.47 7.09 41.20
C VAL A 141 -3.13 7.25 39.72
N TYR A 142 -4.08 6.88 38.86
CA TYR A 142 -3.93 7.07 37.42
C TYR A 142 -4.74 8.29 36.98
N GLU A 143 -4.16 9.07 36.08
CA GLU A 143 -4.83 10.16 35.41
C GLU A 143 -4.77 9.90 33.91
N THR A 144 -5.92 10.01 33.24
CA THR A 144 -6.02 9.87 31.79
C THR A 144 -6.15 11.24 31.17
N HIS A 145 -5.17 11.65 30.37
CA HIS A 145 -5.22 12.89 29.59
C HIS A 145 -5.26 12.57 28.10
N ASN A 146 -5.94 13.42 27.32
CA ASN A 146 -5.94 13.36 25.87
C ASN A 146 -4.76 14.18 25.35
N GLU A 147 -3.76 13.53 24.78
CA GLU A 147 -2.61 14.17 24.14
C GLU A 147 -2.81 14.17 22.62
N TYR A 148 -2.55 15.30 21.95
CA TYR A 148 -2.54 15.35 20.48
C TYR A 148 -1.15 14.93 19.99
N GLY A 149 -1.06 13.83 19.25
CA GLY A 149 0.21 13.27 18.81
C GLY A 149 0.15 12.70 17.40
N THR A 150 1.33 12.47 16.82
CA THR A 150 1.51 11.76 15.55
C THR A 150 1.80 10.30 15.85
N GLN A 151 1.08 9.38 15.20
CA GLN A 151 1.39 7.96 15.25
C GLN A 151 1.63 7.43 13.85
N ASP A 152 2.77 6.78 13.67
CA ASP A 152 3.17 6.18 12.41
C ASP A 152 2.64 4.76 12.30
N TYR A 153 2.08 4.44 11.14
CA TYR A 153 1.56 3.12 10.83
C TYR A 153 2.16 2.61 9.53
N ASP A 154 2.80 1.45 9.58
CA ASP A 154 3.21 0.74 8.37
C ASP A 154 1.98 0.23 7.64
N THR A 155 1.90 0.53 6.36
CA THR A 155 0.78 0.10 5.54
C THR A 155 1.13 0.11 4.06
N SER A 156 0.28 -0.53 3.27
CA SER A 156 0.26 -0.33 1.83
C SER A 156 -0.93 0.53 1.39
N VAL A 157 -0.73 1.27 0.31
CA VAL A 157 -1.78 1.89 -0.49
C VAL A 157 -1.76 1.27 -1.88
N THR A 158 -2.93 1.13 -2.50
CA THR A 158 -3.01 0.63 -3.88
C THR A 158 -3.47 1.77 -4.77
N LEU A 159 -2.81 1.92 -5.92
CA LEU A 159 -3.16 2.91 -6.92
C LEU A 159 -3.48 2.21 -8.23
N GLN A 160 -4.45 2.74 -8.95
CA GLN A 160 -4.72 2.35 -10.32
C GLN A 160 -4.92 3.62 -11.14
N PHE A 161 -4.21 3.72 -12.26
CA PHE A 161 -4.35 4.79 -13.24
C PHE A 161 -4.80 4.21 -14.57
N HIS A 162 -5.59 4.97 -15.30
CA HIS A 162 -5.98 4.68 -16.69
C HIS A 162 -5.98 6.00 -17.46
N GLY A 163 -4.90 6.27 -18.19
CA GLY A 163 -4.71 7.56 -18.86
C GLY A 163 -4.70 8.75 -17.88
N GLN A 164 -5.75 9.57 -17.92
CA GLN A 164 -5.94 10.75 -17.05
C GLN A 164 -6.87 10.50 -15.86
N ASP A 165 -7.34 9.27 -15.69
CA ASP A 165 -8.15 8.88 -14.55
C ASP A 165 -7.33 8.02 -13.59
N GLY A 166 -7.73 7.99 -12.33
CA GLY A 166 -7.14 7.07 -11.37
C GLY A 166 -7.93 6.94 -10.09
N ARG A 167 -7.53 5.98 -9.27
CA ARG A 167 -8.09 5.73 -7.96
C ARG A 167 -7.05 5.23 -6.98
N ILE A 168 -7.23 5.57 -5.71
CA ILE A 168 -6.38 5.15 -4.60
C ILE A 168 -7.21 4.40 -3.57
N ARG A 169 -6.67 3.29 -3.07
CA ARG A 169 -7.21 2.53 -1.95
C ARG A 169 -6.35 2.73 -0.72
N LEU A 170 -7.00 3.16 0.36
CA LEU A 170 -6.35 3.41 1.63
C LEU A 170 -6.69 2.32 2.64
N PRO A 171 -5.76 1.98 3.55
CA PRO A 171 -6.01 1.06 4.64
C PRO A 171 -7.01 1.66 5.65
N LYS A 172 -7.83 0.81 6.29
CA LYS A 172 -8.88 1.23 7.24
C LYS A 172 -8.41 2.22 8.30
N LYS A 173 -7.21 2.01 8.84
CA LYS A 173 -6.67 2.80 9.96
C LYS A 173 -6.35 4.25 9.58
N TYR A 174 -6.18 4.52 8.29
CA TYR A 174 -5.81 5.82 7.72
C TYR A 174 -7.01 6.61 7.19
N ILE A 175 -8.20 6.00 7.19
CA ILE A 175 -9.43 6.66 6.77
C ILE A 175 -9.99 7.44 7.99
N PRO A 176 -10.20 8.76 7.89
CA PRO A 176 -10.83 9.52 8.98
C PRO A 176 -12.27 9.03 9.21
N PRO A 177 -12.82 9.05 10.44
CA PRO A 177 -14.16 8.53 10.73
C PRO A 177 -15.26 9.15 9.86
N VAL A 178 -15.14 10.44 9.54
CA VAL A 178 -16.00 11.13 8.57
C VAL A 178 -15.24 11.28 7.25
N HIS A 179 -15.64 10.47 6.27
CA HIS A 179 -15.01 10.40 4.96
C HIS A 179 -16.02 10.35 3.81
N SER A 180 -15.57 10.62 2.59
CA SER A 180 -16.37 10.55 1.36
C SER A 180 -16.23 9.22 0.58
N GLY A 181 -15.43 8.27 1.06
CA GLY A 181 -15.29 6.94 0.43
C GLY A 181 -16.48 5.99 0.68
N GLY A 182 -16.67 5.01 -0.21
CA GLY A 182 -17.72 3.97 -0.15
C GLY A 182 -17.30 2.67 0.55
N SER A 183 -18.11 1.60 0.41
CA SER A 183 -17.90 0.29 1.06
C SER A 183 -16.64 -0.47 0.62
N ASP A 184 -16.02 -0.07 -0.48
CA ASP A 184 -14.87 -0.70 -1.13
C ASP A 184 -13.54 0.04 -0.91
N GLN A 185 -13.57 1.18 -0.21
CA GLN A 185 -12.40 1.96 0.21
C GLN A 185 -11.58 2.58 -0.92
N TRP A 186 -12.23 2.87 -2.06
CA TRP A 186 -11.59 3.56 -3.17
C TRP A 186 -11.96 5.03 -3.20
N TRP A 187 -10.96 5.85 -3.48
CA TRP A 187 -11.11 7.27 -3.77
C TRP A 187 -10.67 7.56 -5.19
N THR A 188 -11.54 8.21 -5.96
CA THR A 188 -11.19 8.71 -7.29
C THR A 188 -10.17 9.83 -7.17
N LEU A 189 -9.14 9.74 -8.00
CA LEU A 189 -8.14 10.78 -8.15
C LEU A 189 -8.63 11.86 -9.13
N THR A 190 -8.40 13.11 -8.80
CA THR A 190 -8.57 14.28 -9.67
C THR A 190 -7.20 14.84 -10.02
N ASP A 191 -7.16 15.68 -11.06
CA ASP A 191 -5.94 16.38 -11.48
C ASP A 191 -4.77 15.42 -11.75
N VAL A 192 -5.09 14.22 -12.24
CA VAL A 192 -4.11 13.18 -12.51
C VAL A 192 -3.24 13.62 -13.68
N ARG A 193 -1.92 13.58 -13.46
CA ARG A 193 -0.94 13.80 -14.52
C ARG A 193 0.07 12.69 -14.48
N VAL A 194 0.10 11.90 -15.54
CA VAL A 194 1.09 10.85 -15.76
C VAL A 194 2.12 11.39 -16.74
N THR A 195 3.35 11.58 -16.26
CA THR A 195 4.51 11.98 -17.08
C THR A 195 5.57 10.88 -16.99
N PRO A 196 6.59 10.84 -17.87
CA PRO A 196 7.64 9.81 -17.80
C PRO A 196 8.41 9.76 -16.49
N THR A 197 8.53 10.88 -15.77
CA THR A 197 9.33 11.00 -14.54
C THR A 197 8.49 11.10 -13.28
N ARG A 198 7.21 11.46 -13.40
CA ARG A 198 6.36 11.75 -12.26
C ARG A 198 4.90 11.41 -12.53
N ILE A 199 4.21 10.89 -11.51
CA ILE A 199 2.75 10.81 -11.47
C ILE A 199 2.26 11.75 -10.36
N THR A 200 1.24 12.55 -10.65
CA THR A 200 0.57 13.37 -9.63
C THR A 200 -0.93 13.15 -9.67
N GLY A 201 -1.60 13.45 -8.58
CA GLY A 201 -3.05 13.51 -8.49
C GLY A 201 -3.49 14.06 -7.14
N ALA A 202 -4.79 14.21 -6.93
CA ALA A 202 -5.37 14.55 -5.65
C ALA A 202 -6.59 13.68 -5.40
N PHE A 203 -7.00 13.48 -4.16
CA PHE A 203 -8.28 12.83 -3.85
C PHE A 203 -8.96 13.54 -2.70
N ARG A 204 -10.28 13.41 -2.60
CA ARG A 204 -11.06 14.03 -1.53
C ARG A 204 -11.36 13.00 -0.45
N LEU A 205 -10.74 13.15 0.72
CA LEU A 205 -11.06 12.32 1.88
C LEU A 205 -12.37 12.76 2.54
N ASN A 206 -12.64 14.07 2.61
CA ASN A 206 -13.90 14.63 3.10
C ASN A 206 -14.06 16.11 2.70
N GLY A 207 -15.03 16.80 3.32
CA GLY A 207 -15.33 18.23 3.20
C GLY A 207 -14.12 19.16 3.11
N MET A 208 -13.15 18.95 4.00
CA MET A 208 -12.01 19.86 4.26
C MET A 208 -10.66 19.24 3.88
N ASN A 209 -10.57 17.92 3.75
CA ASN A 209 -9.32 17.21 3.49
C ASN A 209 -9.26 16.70 2.03
N LYS A 210 -8.35 17.27 1.24
CA LYS A 210 -8.08 16.89 -0.16
C LYS A 210 -6.58 16.58 -0.37
N PRO A 211 -6.09 15.39 0.03
CA PRO A 211 -4.67 15.10 -0.08
C PRO A 211 -4.17 15.08 -1.53
N LYS A 212 -2.90 15.42 -1.72
CA LYS A 212 -2.19 15.37 -3.01
C LYS A 212 -1.19 14.23 -3.01
N ILE A 213 -1.13 13.50 -4.12
CA ILE A 213 -0.16 12.42 -4.34
C ILE A 213 0.91 12.87 -5.33
N VAL A 214 2.15 12.49 -5.06
CA VAL A 214 3.30 12.65 -5.95
C VAL A 214 4.09 11.35 -5.94
N ILE A 215 4.29 10.76 -7.11
CA ILE A 215 5.08 9.55 -7.31
C ILE A 215 6.24 9.91 -8.24
N ASP A 216 7.47 9.75 -7.78
CA ASP A 216 8.63 9.78 -8.64
C ASP A 216 8.76 8.42 -9.34
N ARG A 217 8.63 8.40 -10.66
CA ARG A 217 8.67 7.15 -11.45
C ARG A 217 10.08 6.60 -11.64
N ARG A 218 11.11 7.40 -11.39
CA ARG A 218 12.52 6.98 -11.50
C ARG A 218 12.96 6.24 -10.26
N SER A 219 12.61 6.77 -9.08
CA SER A 219 12.96 6.15 -7.79
C SER A 219 11.86 5.21 -7.27
N GLY A 220 10.64 5.34 -7.76
CA GLY A 220 9.46 4.64 -7.22
C GLY A 220 8.90 5.29 -5.96
N HIS A 221 9.48 6.39 -5.45
CA HIS A 221 9.00 6.99 -4.20
C HIS A 221 7.65 7.67 -4.35
N ILE A 222 6.78 7.48 -3.36
CA ILE A 222 5.50 8.17 -3.23
C ILE A 222 5.47 9.05 -2.00
N ASN A 223 4.83 10.20 -2.15
CA ASN A 223 4.39 11.05 -1.06
C ASN A 223 2.90 11.37 -1.24
N VAL A 224 2.14 11.32 -0.16
CA VAL A 224 0.76 11.77 -0.06
C VAL A 224 0.71 12.81 1.04
N ASN A 225 0.42 14.06 0.68
CA ASN A 225 0.35 15.16 1.64
C ASN A 225 -1.10 15.55 1.92
N GLY A 226 -1.48 15.63 3.19
CA GLY A 226 -2.83 15.98 3.63
C GLY A 226 -2.88 16.30 5.12
N MET A 227 -4.00 15.97 5.77
CA MET A 227 -4.10 15.99 7.25
C MET A 227 -3.37 14.81 7.91
N SER A 228 -3.11 13.78 7.12
CA SER A 228 -2.32 12.62 7.49
C SER A 228 -1.42 12.42 6.27
N ASP A 229 -0.13 12.33 6.50
CA ASP A 229 0.85 12.21 5.43
C ASP A 229 1.21 10.73 5.25
N PHE A 230 1.55 10.33 4.03
CA PHE A 230 2.03 8.98 3.75
C PHE A 230 3.24 9.08 2.84
N SER A 231 4.28 8.32 3.16
CA SER A 231 5.48 8.24 2.33
C SER A 231 5.94 6.81 2.20
N GLY A 232 6.47 6.45 1.03
CA GLY A 232 6.86 5.08 0.76
C GLY A 232 7.46 4.87 -0.62
N THR A 233 7.40 3.62 -1.07
CA THR A 233 7.91 3.19 -2.38
C THR A 233 6.84 2.37 -3.08
N CYS A 234 6.63 2.64 -4.37
CA CYS A 234 5.65 2.03 -5.24
C CYS A 234 6.27 1.01 -6.19
N ASP A 235 5.61 -0.14 -6.27
CA ASP A 235 5.87 -1.16 -7.28
C ASP A 235 4.67 -1.28 -8.21
N SER A 236 4.92 -1.31 -9.51
CA SER A 236 3.85 -1.56 -10.47
C SER A 236 3.48 -3.04 -10.51
N ILE A 237 2.19 -3.31 -10.42
CA ILE A 237 1.59 -4.65 -10.45
C ILE A 237 1.73 -5.27 -11.86
N ASP A 238 1.88 -4.44 -12.90
CA ASP A 238 1.96 -4.85 -14.32
C ASP A 238 3.37 -4.67 -14.96
N ARG A 239 4.46 -5.16 -14.34
CA ARG A 239 5.80 -5.04 -14.99
C ARG A 239 6.02 -6.05 -16.10
N GLY A 240 5.58 -5.68 -17.31
CA GLY A 240 5.92 -6.34 -18.57
C GLY A 240 6.52 -5.44 -19.66
N GLN A 241 6.78 -4.13 -19.47
CA GLN A 241 7.25 -3.27 -20.58
C GLN A 241 8.38 -2.29 -20.23
N ARG A 242 9.30 -2.17 -21.21
CA ARG A 242 10.65 -1.61 -21.18
C ARG A 242 10.70 -0.08 -21.18
N ARG A 243 11.83 0.41 -20.66
CA ARG A 243 12.45 1.72 -20.90
C ARG A 243 12.31 2.20 -22.34
N PHE A 244 11.98 3.49 -22.48
CA PHE A 244 12.56 4.38 -23.50
C PHE A 244 13.50 5.35 -22.80
#